data_AF-A0A938RAN5-F1
#
_entry.id   AF-A0A938RAN5-F1
#
_cell.length_a   1.000
_cell.length_b   1.000
_cell.length_c   1.000
_cell.angle_alpha   90.00
_cell.angle_beta   90.00
_cell.angle_gamma   90.00
#
_symmetry.space_group_name_H-M   'P 1'
#
loop_
_entity.id
_entity.type
_entity.pdbx_description
1 polymer ?
#
loop_
_entity_poly.entity_id
_entity_poly.type
_entity_poly.pdbx_seq_one_letter_code
_entity_poly.pdbx_strand_id
1 'polypeptide(L)'
;MKLDEVSSGLVYLDTNVLYMYLRADPAHLSTIKEFLGKVIRGEIEAFVSIVALDELFYRLLLARVKENTDRNPLEVLRENLSEVIATYGSEIDTALQK
;
A
#
# COMPACT_ATOMS: atom_id res chain seq x y z
N MET A 1 8.36 -13.23 -5.52
CA MET A 1 8.33 -13.01 -4.05
C MET A 1 7.86 -14.31 -3.41
N LYS A 2 8.53 -14.79 -2.35
CA LYS A 2 8.32 -16.12 -1.76
C LYS A 2 7.55 -16.07 -0.43
N LEU A 3 6.40 -15.41 -0.40
CA LEU A 3 5.60 -15.29 0.85
C LEU A 3 4.97 -16.63 1.27
N ASP A 4 4.81 -17.55 0.33
CA ASP A 4 4.36 -18.91 0.51
C ASP A 4 5.32 -19.76 1.37
N GLU A 5 6.61 -19.44 1.35
CA GLU A 5 7.63 -20.09 2.20
C GLU A 5 7.52 -19.66 3.68
N VAL A 6 6.77 -18.59 3.99
CA VAL A 6 6.53 -18.16 5.37
C VAL A 6 5.35 -18.94 5.94
N SER A 7 5.64 -19.90 6.81
CA SER A 7 4.64 -20.78 7.41
C SER A 7 4.13 -20.31 8.78
N SER A 8 4.95 -19.62 9.57
CA SER A 8 4.62 -19.22 10.94
C SER A 8 5.65 -18.24 11.51
N GLY A 9 5.28 -17.51 12.57
CA GLY A 9 6.20 -16.71 13.38
C GLY A 9 6.02 -15.21 13.21
N LEU A 10 7.05 -14.46 13.57
CA LEU A 10 7.06 -13.00 13.58
C LEU A 10 7.65 -12.49 12.26
N VAL A 11 6.91 -11.62 11.56
CA VAL A 11 7.38 -11.01 10.32
C VAL A 11 7.24 -9.50 10.35
N TYR A 12 8.15 -8.82 9.68
CA TYR A 12 8.03 -7.41 9.39
C TYR A 12 7.58 -7.23 7.94
N LEU A 13 6.48 -6.49 7.73
CA LEU A 13 5.90 -6.25 6.42
C LEU A 13 6.54 -5.03 5.76
N ASP A 14 7.07 -5.25 4.58
CA ASP A 14 7.50 -4.20 3.67
C ASP A 14 6.30 -3.55 2.98
N THR A 15 6.42 -2.26 2.66
CA THR A 15 5.43 -1.46 1.92
C THR A 15 4.94 -2.18 0.65
N ASN A 16 5.83 -2.87 -0.07
CA ASN A 16 5.50 -3.51 -1.34
C ASN A 16 4.43 -4.60 -1.20
N VAL A 17 4.40 -5.35 -0.10
CA VAL A 17 3.39 -6.41 0.09
C VAL A 17 1.99 -5.81 0.10
N LEU A 18 1.80 -4.74 0.88
CA LEU A 18 0.52 -4.04 1.00
C LEU A 18 0.19 -3.27 -0.28
N TYR A 19 1.19 -2.60 -0.87
CA TYR A 19 1.02 -1.86 -2.12
C TYR A 19 0.56 -2.79 -3.26
N MET A 20 1.21 -3.93 -3.46
CA MET A 20 0.85 -4.91 -4.48
C MET A 20 -0.53 -5.53 -4.24
N TYR A 21 -0.91 -5.76 -2.97
CA TYR A 21 -2.26 -6.22 -2.62
C TYR A 21 -3.33 -5.19 -3.02
N LEU A 22 -3.16 -3.94 -2.61
CA LEU A 22 -4.14 -2.86 -2.86
C LEU A 22 -4.21 -2.47 -4.34
N ARG A 23 -3.10 -2.60 -5.07
CA ARG A 23 -3.03 -2.37 -6.51
C ARG A 23 -3.42 -3.59 -7.35
N ALA A 24 -3.83 -4.68 -6.69
CA ALA A 24 -4.27 -5.92 -7.32
C ALA A 24 -3.28 -6.46 -8.38
N ASP A 25 -1.97 -6.47 -8.07
CA ASP A 25 -0.94 -7.01 -8.96
C ASP A 25 -1.26 -8.47 -9.34
N PRO A 26 -1.64 -8.77 -10.59
CA PRO A 26 -2.14 -10.09 -10.97
C PRO A 26 -1.10 -11.20 -10.76
N ALA A 27 0.20 -10.89 -10.86
CA ALA A 27 1.27 -11.88 -10.76
C ALA A 27 1.46 -12.41 -9.34
N HIS A 28 1.05 -11.63 -8.34
CA HIS A 28 1.34 -11.91 -6.93
C HIS A 28 0.09 -11.92 -6.05
N LEU A 29 -1.07 -11.52 -6.56
CA LEU A 29 -2.29 -11.36 -5.77
C LEU A 29 -2.72 -12.63 -5.04
N SER A 30 -2.64 -13.80 -5.67
CA SER A 30 -3.00 -15.08 -5.04
C SER A 30 -2.10 -15.37 -3.84
N THR A 31 -0.78 -15.31 -4.03
CA THR A 31 0.23 -15.54 -3.00
C THR A 31 0.10 -14.54 -1.85
N ILE A 32 -0.14 -13.25 -2.15
CA ILE A 32 -0.31 -12.23 -1.11
C ILE A 32 -1.62 -12.44 -0.34
N LYS A 33 -2.72 -12.78 -1.01
CA LYS A 33 -4.00 -13.08 -0.35
C LYS A 33 -3.88 -14.25 0.61
N GLU A 34 -3.20 -15.32 0.20
CA GLU A 34 -2.97 -16.47 1.06
C GLU A 34 -2.15 -16.08 2.29
N PHE A 35 -1.04 -15.38 2.10
CA PHE A 35 -0.17 -14.89 3.17
C PHE A 35 -0.93 -13.99 4.16
N LEU A 36 -1.63 -12.96 3.68
CA LEU A 36 -2.44 -12.08 4.53
C LEU A 36 -3.57 -12.84 5.23
N GLY A 37 -4.12 -13.89 4.60
CA GLY A 37 -5.06 -14.79 5.24
C GLY A 37 -4.48 -15.51 6.47
N LYS A 38 -3.22 -15.97 6.40
CA LYS A 38 -2.50 -16.56 7.55
C LYS A 38 -2.32 -15.53 8.68
N VAL A 39 -1.99 -14.29 8.33
CA VAL A 39 -1.89 -13.18 9.29
C VAL A 39 -3.22 -12.93 10.00
N ILE A 40 -4.32 -12.85 9.24
CA ILE A 40 -5.67 -12.63 9.80
C ILE A 40 -6.10 -13.76 10.75
N ARG A 41 -5.72 -15.01 10.44
CA ARG A 41 -6.00 -16.16 11.30
C ARG A 41 -5.09 -16.26 12.53
N GLY A 42 -4.07 -15.40 12.64
CA GLY A 42 -3.10 -15.42 13.74
C GLY A 42 -2.02 -16.50 13.61
N GLU A 43 -1.89 -17.15 12.44
CA GLU A 43 -0.82 -18.13 12.17
C GLU A 43 0.55 -17.44 12.02
N ILE A 44 0.54 -16.18 11.56
CA ILE A 44 1.69 -15.31 11.39
C ILE A 44 1.40 -14.00 12.11
N GLU A 45 2.27 -13.60 13.02
CA GLU A 45 2.19 -12.29 13.66
C GLU A 45 3.02 -11.29 12.85
N ALA A 46 2.34 -10.30 12.27
CA ALA A 46 2.92 -9.37 11.33
C ALA A 46 2.98 -7.95 11.91
N PHE A 47 4.14 -7.32 11.80
CA PHE A 47 4.38 -5.94 12.20
C PHE A 47 4.60 -5.07 10.98
N VAL A 48 4.13 -3.83 11.05
CA VAL A 48 4.41 -2.80 10.06
C VAL A 48 4.91 -1.56 10.81
N SER A 49 5.92 -0.87 10.28
CA SER A 49 6.33 0.41 10.87
C SER A 49 5.48 1.56 10.36
N ILE A 50 5.48 2.65 11.11
CA ILE A 50 4.91 3.93 10.67
C ILE A 50 5.55 4.40 9.36
N VAL A 51 6.85 4.17 9.16
CA VAL A 51 7.56 4.55 7.92
C VAL A 51 7.04 3.77 6.72
N ALA A 52 6.78 2.47 6.89
CA ALA A 52 6.20 1.64 5.81
C ALA A 52 4.77 2.07 5.47
N LEU A 53 4.00 2.53 6.46
CA LEU A 53 2.67 3.10 6.21
C LEU A 53 2.75 4.45 5.49
N ASP A 54 3.64 5.34 5.89
CA ASP A 54 3.87 6.64 5.21
C ASP A 54 4.26 6.44 3.73
N GLU A 55 5.18 5.51 3.46
CA GLU A 55 5.56 5.15 2.11
C GLU A 55 4.38 4.56 1.32
N LEU A 56 3.57 3.70 1.95
CA LEU A 56 2.37 3.13 1.32
C LEU A 56 1.41 4.22 0.86
N PHE A 57 1.08 5.15 1.76
CA PHE A 57 0.17 6.25 1.45
C PHE A 57 0.72 7.17 0.36
N TYR A 58 2.00 7.52 0.44
CA TYR A 58 2.65 8.33 -0.59
C TYR A 58 2.57 7.64 -1.96
N ARG A 59 2.86 6.35 -2.05
CA ARG A 59 2.81 5.60 -3.31
C ARG A 59 1.39 5.47 -3.85
N LEU A 60 0.39 5.27 -3.00
CA LEU A 60 -1.02 5.24 -3.40
C LEU A 60 -1.47 6.60 -3.95
N LEU A 61 -1.06 7.71 -3.30
CA LEU A 61 -1.32 9.06 -3.80
C LEU A 61 -0.70 9.26 -5.19
N LEU A 62 0.58 8.91 -5.37
CA LEU A 62 1.24 9.02 -6.67
C LEU A 62 0.54 8.22 -7.76
N ALA A 63 0.12 6.99 -7.45
CA ALA A 63 -0.61 6.15 -8.39
C ALA A 63 -1.94 6.81 -8.80
N ARG A 64 -2.70 7.32 -7.82
CA ARG A 64 -3.98 7.99 -8.06
C ARG A 64 -3.84 9.26 -8.89
N VAL A 65 -2.83 10.08 -8.60
CA VAL A 65 -2.52 11.28 -9.39
C VAL A 65 -2.21 10.88 -10.84
N LYS A 66 -1.37 9.86 -11.05
CA LYS A 66 -1.04 9.38 -12.39
C LYS A 66 -2.29 8.89 -13.14
N GLU A 67 -3.17 8.14 -12.48
CA GLU A 67 -4.40 7.61 -13.09
C GLU A 67 -5.39 8.70 -13.51
N ASN A 68 -5.50 9.78 -12.72
CA ASN A 68 -6.48 10.84 -12.98
C ASN A 68 -5.95 11.96 -13.88
N THR A 69 -4.63 12.12 -13.99
CA THR A 69 -4.04 13.21 -14.79
C THR A 69 -3.29 12.72 -16.03
N ASP A 70 -2.92 11.44 -16.08
CA ASP A 70 -1.97 10.85 -17.03
C ASP A 70 -0.59 11.56 -17.09
N ARG A 71 -0.30 12.46 -16.15
CA ARG A 71 0.97 13.20 -16.08
C ARG A 71 1.95 12.55 -15.12
N ASN A 72 3.20 13.00 -15.11
CA ASN A 72 4.14 12.62 -14.07
C ASN A 72 3.60 13.11 -12.71
N PRO A 73 3.33 12.22 -11.73
CA PRO A 73 2.69 12.62 -10.49
C PRO A 73 3.57 13.56 -9.64
N LEU A 74 4.91 13.48 -9.78
CA LEU A 74 5.82 14.38 -9.08
C LEU A 74 5.78 15.80 -9.65
N GLU A 75 5.57 15.96 -10.96
CA GLU A 75 5.39 17.28 -11.57
C GLU A 75 4.08 17.91 -11.11
N VAL A 76 3.00 17.14 -11.12
CA VAL A 76 1.68 17.59 -10.65
C VAL A 76 1.73 18.02 -9.18
N LEU A 77 2.38 17.25 -8.31
CA LEU A 77 2.56 17.61 -6.90
C LEU A 77 3.40 18.88 -6.71
N ARG A 78 4.42 19.10 -7.55
CA ARG A 78 5.24 20.32 -7.49
C ARG A 78 4.48 21.57 -7.90
N GLU A 79 3.55 21.43 -8.85
CA GLU A 79 2.73 22.55 -9.33
C GLU A 79 1.70 23.00 -8.30
N ASN A 80 1.00 22.05 -7.66
CA ASN A 80 -0.10 22.40 -6.75
C ASN A 80 -0.34 21.38 -5.63
N LEU A 81 0.66 21.20 -4.75
CA LEU A 81 0.65 20.19 -3.68
C LEU A 81 -0.65 20.13 -2.87
N SER A 82 -1.09 21.28 -2.32
CA SER A 82 -2.24 21.33 -1.42
C SER A 82 -3.55 20.93 -2.11
N GLU A 83 -3.75 21.36 -3.36
CA GLU A 83 -4.93 21.03 -4.14
C GLU A 83 -4.95 19.55 -4.52
N VAL A 84 -3.79 19.01 -4.90
CA VAL A 84 -3.64 17.60 -5.26
C VAL A 84 -3.91 16.69 -4.05
N ILE A 85 -3.39 17.05 -2.87
CA ILE A 85 -3.69 16.33 -1.62
C ILE A 85 -5.18 16.41 -1.30
N ALA A 86 -5.80 17.59 -1.35
CA ALA A 86 -7.23 17.73 -1.08
C ALA A 86 -8.12 16.93 -2.05
N THR A 87 -7.69 16.82 -3.32
CA THR A 87 -8.45 16.14 -4.37
C THR A 87 -8.30 14.62 -4.31
N TYR A 88 -7.09 14.13 -4.04
CA TYR A 88 -6.77 12.70 -4.16
C TYR A 88 -6.46 12.00 -2.83
N GLY A 89 -6.34 12.74 -1.73
CA GLY A 89 -5.99 12.22 -0.40
C GLY A 89 -7.17 11.70 0.44
N SER A 90 -8.42 12.02 0.09
CA SER A 90 -9.60 11.72 0.92
C SER A 90 -9.80 10.23 1.24
N GLU A 91 -9.45 9.33 0.31
CA GLU A 91 -9.51 7.88 0.56
C GLU A 91 -8.39 7.39 1.50
N ILE A 92 -7.25 8.07 1.50
CA ILE A 92 -6.16 7.81 2.45
C ILE A 92 -6.57 8.28 3.85
N ASP A 93 -7.17 9.48 3.95
CA ASP A 93 -7.67 10.01 5.23
C ASP A 93 -8.75 9.12 5.85
N THR A 94 -9.66 8.60 5.01
CA THR A 94 -10.71 7.66 5.45
C THR A 94 -10.12 6.35 5.98
N ALA A 95 -9.01 5.88 5.42
CA ALA A 95 -8.32 4.68 5.89
C ALA A 95 -7.57 4.89 7.22
N LEU A 96 -7.17 6.13 7.51
CA LEU A 96 -6.43 6.53 8.73
C LEU A 96 -7.34 6.89 9.91
N GLN A 97 -8.59 7.30 9.66
CA GLN A 97 -9.57 7.59 10.72
C GLN A 97 -10.16 6.29 11.29
N LYS A 98 -9.51 5.76 12.32
CA LYS A 98 -10.11 4.89 13.35
C LYS A 98 -9.78 5.41 14.74
#